data_AF-A0A2G9N6Q7-F1
#
_entry.id   AF-A0A2G9N6Q7-F1
#
_cell.length_a   1.000
_cell.length_b   1.000
_cell.length_c   1.000
_cell.angle_alpha   90.00
_cell.angle_beta   90.00
_cell.angle_gamma   90.00
#
_symmetry.space_group_name_H-M   'P 1'
#
loop_
_entity.id
_entity.type
_entity.pdbx_description
1 polymer ?
#
loop_
_entity_poly.entity_id
_entity_poly.type
_entity_poly.pdbx_seq_one_letter_code
_entity_poly.pdbx_strand_id
1 'polypeptide(L)'
;MDTSSSIPPIPDSGNETICPSFTPPYCPDGKIVDQGLDINGCQRPPKCVEDNIIEDNISDVCPALYEPVCGSDEKTYSNSCEAEKAGVGWKKGECKEKKRCDAGCEFEDTCVPYGFRTAKQNNNNEVYQYCNINGQFNEQKHENAECQNNYECASNQCSNGKCIDLEKQMKETKGAIDSIMEWLKGIFGFKKDDNGNNDDKSDNKDKDKPKDLQTIYG
;
A
#
# COMPACT_ATOMS: atom_id res chain seq x y z
N MET A 1 6.74 7.38 65.09
CA MET A 1 6.20 8.53 64.35
C MET A 1 7.38 9.46 64.08
N ASP A 2 7.92 9.62 62.89
CA ASP A 2 7.64 9.02 61.59
C ASP A 2 8.90 9.08 60.72
N THR A 3 9.07 7.97 60.00
CA THR A 3 9.74 7.72 58.72
C THR A 3 10.75 8.74 58.16
N SER A 4 12.02 8.31 58.14
CA SER A 4 13.00 8.73 57.13
C SER A 4 12.50 8.33 55.74
N SER A 5 12.48 9.28 54.80
CA SER A 5 12.41 8.97 53.38
C SER A 5 13.74 9.36 52.74
N SER A 6 14.63 8.38 52.66
CA SER A 6 15.87 8.46 51.92
C SER A 6 15.54 8.29 50.44
N ILE A 7 15.65 9.37 49.67
CA ILE A 7 15.56 9.33 48.21
C ILE A 7 16.83 8.63 47.70
N PRO A 8 16.72 7.59 46.85
CA PRO A 8 17.91 6.92 46.31
C PRO A 8 18.66 7.84 45.34
N PRO A 9 20.00 7.75 45.26
CA PRO A 9 20.77 8.49 44.28
C PRO A 9 20.39 8.03 42.87
N ILE A 10 20.05 8.99 42.02
CA ILE A 10 19.81 8.79 40.59
C ILE A 10 21.13 8.31 39.97
N PRO A 11 21.13 7.23 39.16
CA PRO A 11 22.34 6.75 38.51
C PRO A 11 22.85 7.82 37.55
N ASP A 12 24.09 8.25 37.78
CA ASP A 12 24.86 9.14 36.92
C ASP A 12 25.12 8.43 35.58
N SER A 13 24.20 8.61 34.62
CA SER A 13 24.43 8.24 33.23
C SER A 13 25.26 9.36 32.60
N GLY A 14 26.58 9.19 32.68
CA GLY A 14 27.59 10.10 32.15
C GLY A 14 27.47 10.35 30.64
N ASN A 15 26.65 11.33 30.29
CA ASN A 15 26.89 12.18 29.13
C ASN A 15 26.73 13.61 29.62
N GLU A 16 27.83 14.22 30.06
CA GLU A 16 27.86 15.67 30.27
C GLU A 16 27.49 16.32 28.93
N THR A 17 26.27 16.84 28.83
CA THR A 17 25.85 17.61 27.66
C THR A 17 26.79 18.81 27.55
N ILE A 18 27.78 18.73 26.67
CA ILE A 18 28.74 19.81 26.44
C ILE A 18 28.00 20.94 25.72
N CYS A 19 27.57 21.94 26.48
CA CYS A 19 26.91 23.11 25.93
C CYS A 19 27.94 24.13 25.43
N PRO A 20 27.70 24.74 24.25
CA PRO A 20 28.53 25.83 23.77
C PRO A 20 28.43 27.04 24.71
N SER A 21 29.56 27.64 25.04
CA SER A 21 29.61 28.90 25.80
C SER A 21 29.55 30.09 24.86
N PHE A 22 28.67 31.04 25.13
CA PHE A 22 28.51 32.24 24.32
C PHE A 22 28.98 33.49 25.06
N THR A 23 29.71 34.35 24.36
CA THR A 23 29.95 35.73 24.83
C THR A 23 28.71 36.57 24.53
N PRO A 24 28.14 37.29 25.52
CA PRO A 24 27.00 38.16 25.27
C PRO A 24 27.31 39.22 24.19
N PRO A 25 26.35 39.53 23.30
CA PRO A 25 26.55 40.56 22.28
C PRO A 25 26.64 41.96 22.89
N TYR A 26 27.40 42.86 22.26
CA TYR A 26 27.41 44.27 22.63
C TYR A 26 26.04 44.89 22.31
N CYS A 27 25.40 45.49 23.32
CA CYS A 27 24.02 45.95 23.26
C CYS A 27 23.89 47.34 23.91
N PRO A 28 24.27 48.42 23.21
CA PRO A 28 24.35 49.75 23.80
C PRO A 28 22.98 50.41 24.02
N ASP A 29 22.02 50.15 23.14
CA ASP A 29 20.69 50.80 23.12
C ASP A 29 19.54 49.77 23.20
N GLY A 30 19.82 48.60 23.76
CA GLY A 30 18.88 47.49 23.87
C GLY A 30 19.05 46.67 25.15
N LYS A 31 18.24 45.64 25.30
CA LYS A 31 18.32 44.66 26.39
C LYS A 31 18.82 43.33 25.87
N ILE A 32 19.71 42.70 26.64
CA ILE A 32 20.10 41.32 26.38
C ILE A 32 19.02 40.41 26.96
N VAL A 33 18.39 39.61 26.12
CA VAL A 33 17.34 38.65 26.52
C VAL A 33 17.81 37.21 26.42
N ASP A 34 17.35 36.41 27.38
CA ASP A 34 17.51 34.97 27.43
C ASP A 34 16.55 34.30 26.42
N GLN A 35 17.05 33.35 25.63
CA GLN A 35 16.30 32.63 24.60
C GLN A 35 15.83 31.22 25.03
N GLY A 36 16.03 30.87 26.29
CA GLY A 36 15.73 29.57 26.88
C GLY A 36 16.70 28.47 26.47
N LEU A 37 16.29 27.23 26.74
CA LEU A 37 17.05 26.03 26.41
C LEU A 37 16.68 25.49 25.02
N ASP A 38 17.66 24.89 24.34
CA ASP A 38 17.42 24.10 23.14
C ASP A 38 16.90 22.69 23.49
N ILE A 39 16.66 21.87 22.45
CA ILE A 39 16.13 20.51 22.62
C ILE A 39 17.06 19.57 23.39
N ASN A 40 18.34 19.93 23.55
CA ASN A 40 19.34 19.17 24.29
C ASN A 40 19.54 19.71 25.71
N GLY A 41 18.76 20.73 26.11
CA GLY A 41 18.88 21.38 27.41
C GLY A 41 20.03 22.38 27.49
N CYS A 42 20.58 22.84 26.37
CA CYS A 42 21.64 23.84 26.35
C CYS A 42 21.09 25.26 26.23
N GLN A 43 21.71 26.18 26.97
CA GLN A 43 21.38 27.60 26.92
C GLN A 43 21.60 28.14 25.50
N ARG A 44 20.57 28.71 24.89
CA ARG A 44 20.68 29.36 23.59
C ARG A 44 21.46 30.68 23.68
N PRO A 45 22.13 31.12 22.60
CA PRO A 45 22.91 32.35 22.61
C PRO A 45 22.03 33.56 22.95
N PRO A 46 22.45 34.41 23.91
CA PRO A 46 21.68 35.59 24.29
C PRO A 46 21.60 36.58 23.13
N LYS A 47 20.44 37.25 22.99
CA LYS A 47 20.17 38.18 21.88
C LYS A 47 19.99 39.60 22.40
N CYS A 48 20.55 40.58 21.71
CA CYS A 48 20.25 41.99 21.94
C CYS A 48 18.92 42.34 21.25
N VAL A 49 17.99 42.93 22.00
CA VAL A 49 16.73 43.47 21.48
C VAL A 49 16.65 44.96 21.81
N GLU A 50 16.30 45.79 20.83
CA GLU A 50 16.14 47.24 21.05
C GLU A 50 14.83 47.51 21.81
N ASP A 51 14.82 48.52 22.69
CA ASP A 51 13.67 48.86 23.56
C ASP A 51 12.40 49.37 22.80
N ASN A 52 12.42 49.32 21.46
CA ASN A 52 11.27 49.62 20.57
C ASN A 52 10.72 48.39 19.85
N ILE A 53 10.89 47.19 20.43
CA ILE A 53 9.96 46.10 20.11
C ILE A 53 8.64 46.48 20.79
N ILE A 54 7.74 47.10 20.01
CA ILE A 54 6.29 46.96 20.22
C ILE A 54 6.13 45.51 20.62
N GLU A 55 5.70 45.28 21.86
CA GLU A 55 5.65 43.98 22.53
C GLU A 55 5.52 42.84 21.52
N ASP A 56 6.28 41.76 21.74
CA ASP A 56 6.01 40.42 21.22
C ASP A 56 4.61 39.92 21.65
N ASN A 57 3.56 40.67 21.34
CA ASN A 57 2.43 40.12 20.64
C ASN A 57 2.98 39.66 19.27
N ILE A 58 3.60 38.47 19.26
CA ILE A 58 3.02 37.44 18.39
C ILE A 58 1.56 37.47 18.79
N SER A 59 0.80 38.27 18.05
CA SER A 59 -0.62 38.36 18.22
C SER A 59 -1.07 36.92 18.14
N ASP A 60 -1.57 36.37 19.27
CA ASP A 60 -2.28 35.10 19.28
C ASP A 60 -3.43 35.11 18.25
N VAL A 61 -3.75 36.28 17.70
CA VAL A 61 -4.62 36.50 16.56
C VAL A 61 -3.79 36.50 15.27
N CYS A 62 -3.94 35.44 14.48
CA CYS A 62 -3.52 35.47 13.09
C CYS A 62 -4.44 36.38 12.26
N PRO A 63 -3.92 37.04 11.22
CA PRO A 63 -4.77 37.83 10.33
C PRO A 63 -5.81 36.91 9.67
N ALA A 64 -7.03 37.42 9.46
CA ALA A 64 -8.09 36.71 8.75
C ALA A 64 -7.86 36.61 7.22
N LEU A 65 -6.61 36.77 6.77
CA LEU A 65 -6.23 36.66 5.38
C LEU A 65 -6.21 35.18 4.98
N TYR A 66 -6.95 34.85 3.92
CA TYR A 66 -6.99 33.49 3.38
C TYR A 66 -5.90 33.30 2.31
N GLU A 67 -4.78 32.73 2.71
CA GLU A 67 -3.64 32.36 1.88
C GLU A 67 -3.22 30.92 2.23
N PRO A 68 -3.98 29.91 1.78
CA PRO A 68 -3.93 28.61 2.39
C PRO A 68 -2.58 27.93 2.23
N VAL A 69 -2.22 27.15 3.26
CA VAL A 69 -1.01 26.34 3.30
C VAL A 69 -1.35 24.90 3.70
N CYS A 70 -0.55 23.95 3.23
CA CYS A 70 -0.68 22.54 3.55
C CYS A 70 0.35 22.19 4.61
N GLY A 71 -0.13 21.83 5.80
CA GLY A 71 0.71 21.37 6.89
C GLY A 71 1.33 20.00 6.62
N SER A 72 2.44 19.70 7.29
CA SER A 72 3.07 18.38 7.28
C SER A 72 2.20 17.30 7.93
N ASP A 73 1.14 17.70 8.63
CA ASP A 73 0.08 16.87 9.21
C ASP A 73 -1.08 16.57 8.23
N GLU A 74 -0.93 16.94 6.95
CA GLU A 74 -1.95 16.82 5.89
C GLU A 74 -3.21 17.67 6.13
N LYS A 75 -3.15 18.67 7.03
CA LYS A 75 -4.25 19.61 7.27
C LYS A 75 -4.03 20.91 6.51
N THR A 76 -5.09 21.41 5.87
CA THR A 76 -5.10 22.75 5.28
C THR A 76 -5.29 23.79 6.39
N TYR A 77 -4.39 24.78 6.46
CA TYR A 77 -4.49 25.94 7.34
C TYR A 77 -4.83 27.18 6.50
N SER A 78 -5.62 28.10 7.05
CA SER A 78 -6.08 29.31 6.36
C SER A 78 -4.94 30.21 5.88
N ASN A 79 -3.82 30.22 6.60
CA ASN A 79 -2.58 30.90 6.24
C ASN A 79 -1.38 30.31 7.02
N SER A 80 -0.18 30.81 6.71
CA SER A 80 1.06 30.38 7.36
C SER A 80 1.10 30.65 8.86
N CYS A 81 0.52 31.78 9.32
CA CYS A 81 0.46 32.11 10.75
C CYS A 81 -0.31 31.04 11.53
N GLU A 82 -1.46 30.60 11.03
CA GLU A 82 -2.26 29.55 11.67
C GLU A 82 -1.51 28.21 11.74
N ALA A 83 -0.73 27.86 10.71
CA ALA A 83 0.11 26.67 10.70
C ALA A 83 1.29 26.76 11.68
N GLU A 84 1.94 27.92 11.74
CA GLU A 84 3.05 28.21 12.68
C GLU A 84 2.57 28.19 14.13
N LYS A 85 1.39 28.75 14.41
CA LYS A 85 0.74 28.70 15.72
C LYS A 85 0.42 27.26 16.14
N ALA A 86 0.10 26.39 15.19
CA ALA A 86 -0.07 24.95 15.42
C ALA A 86 1.26 24.19 15.57
N GLY A 87 2.41 24.84 15.34
CA GLY A 87 3.74 24.20 15.38
C GLY A 87 3.98 23.24 14.21
N VAL A 88 3.29 23.43 13.09
CA VAL A 88 3.31 22.52 11.93
C VAL A 88 4.10 23.17 10.79
N GLY A 89 5.10 22.45 10.26
CA GLY A 89 5.80 22.88 9.04
C GLY A 89 4.86 22.84 7.84
N TRP A 90 4.98 23.79 6.90
CA TRP A 90 3.99 23.98 5.84
C TRP A 90 4.59 24.23 4.46
N LYS A 91 3.79 24.00 3.42
CA LYS A 91 4.05 24.39 2.02
C LYS A 91 2.90 25.25 1.49
N LYS A 92 3.18 26.14 0.53
CA LYS A 92 2.18 27.02 -0.06
C LYS A 92 1.07 26.23 -0.77
N GLY A 93 -0.18 26.68 -0.62
CA GLY A 93 -1.39 26.08 -1.21
C GLY A 93 -2.08 25.11 -0.26
N GLU A 94 -3.37 24.89 -0.46
CA GLU A 94 -4.16 23.91 0.30
C GLU A 94 -3.57 22.50 0.20
N CYS A 95 -3.83 21.65 1.19
CA CYS A 95 -3.57 20.24 1.02
C CYS A 95 -4.43 19.72 -0.12
N LYS A 96 -3.78 19.03 -1.06
CA LYS A 96 -4.51 18.23 -2.03
C LYS A 96 -5.29 17.21 -1.22
N GLU A 97 -6.61 17.21 -1.34
CA GLU A 97 -7.39 16.08 -0.87
C GLU A 97 -6.75 14.83 -1.46
N LYS A 98 -6.46 13.83 -0.61
CA LYS A 98 -6.22 12.48 -1.13
C LYS A 98 -7.46 12.15 -1.94
N LYS A 99 -7.32 12.06 -3.27
CA LYS A 99 -8.43 11.71 -4.17
C LYS A 99 -8.89 10.32 -3.76
N ARG A 100 -9.87 10.28 -2.87
CA ARG A 100 -10.45 9.02 -2.44
C ARG A 100 -11.41 8.63 -3.55
N CYS A 101 -11.08 7.57 -4.26
CA CYS A 101 -11.99 7.04 -5.26
C CYS A 101 -13.26 6.56 -4.55
N ASP A 102 -14.41 7.14 -4.91
CA ASP A 102 -15.71 6.82 -4.28
C ASP A 102 -16.05 5.32 -4.40
N ALA A 103 -15.65 4.70 -5.52
CA ALA A 103 -15.86 3.28 -5.80
C ALA A 103 -14.66 2.68 -6.56
N GLY A 104 -13.52 2.53 -5.87
CA GLY A 104 -12.33 1.99 -6.51
C GLY A 104 -11.03 2.26 -5.76
N CYS A 105 -9.94 2.17 -6.49
CA CYS A 105 -8.59 2.45 -6.01
C CYS A 105 -7.95 3.54 -6.86
N GLU A 106 -6.98 4.26 -6.27
CA GLU A 106 -6.12 5.18 -7.00
C GLU A 106 -4.96 4.41 -7.64
N PHE A 107 -4.80 4.55 -8.95
CA PHE A 107 -3.72 3.97 -9.74
C PHE A 107 -3.18 5.02 -10.71
N GLU A 108 -1.91 5.41 -10.57
CA GLU A 108 -1.26 6.45 -11.39
C GLU A 108 -2.10 7.73 -11.50
N ASP A 109 -2.49 8.31 -10.35
CA ASP A 109 -3.34 9.51 -10.23
C ASP A 109 -4.75 9.39 -10.87
N THR A 110 -5.17 8.18 -11.24
CA THR A 110 -6.46 7.87 -11.87
C THR A 110 -7.26 6.90 -11.00
N CYS A 111 -8.58 7.09 -10.92
CA CYS A 111 -9.45 6.12 -10.25
C CYS A 111 -9.76 4.94 -11.15
N VAL A 112 -9.51 3.73 -10.64
CA VAL A 112 -9.84 2.46 -11.28
C VAL A 112 -10.89 1.71 -10.47
N PRO A 113 -11.78 0.92 -11.11
CA PRO A 113 -12.84 0.21 -10.41
C PRO A 113 -12.30 -0.94 -9.54
N TYR A 114 -13.12 -1.41 -8.59
CA TYR A 114 -12.85 -2.65 -7.86
C TYR A 114 -12.64 -3.82 -8.82
N GLY A 115 -11.70 -4.69 -8.46
CA GLY A 115 -11.27 -5.82 -9.29
C GLY A 115 -10.32 -5.45 -10.43
N PHE A 116 -9.98 -4.16 -10.63
CA PHE A 116 -8.92 -3.78 -11.58
C PHE A 116 -7.61 -4.47 -11.20
N ARG A 117 -7.02 -5.21 -12.13
CA ARG A 117 -5.79 -5.99 -11.94
C ARG A 117 -4.61 -5.29 -12.58
N THR A 118 -3.46 -5.31 -11.91
CA THR A 118 -2.22 -4.73 -12.42
C THR A 118 -1.02 -5.49 -11.84
N ALA A 119 0.16 -5.25 -12.39
CA ALA A 119 1.41 -5.80 -11.89
C ALA A 119 2.28 -4.68 -11.31
N LYS A 120 2.97 -4.97 -10.21
CA LYS A 120 3.94 -4.08 -9.59
C LYS A 120 5.30 -4.78 -9.52
N GLN A 121 6.35 -4.04 -9.84
CA GLN A 121 7.72 -4.51 -9.67
C GLN A 121 8.12 -4.43 -8.20
N ASN A 122 8.63 -5.53 -7.65
CA ASN A 122 9.22 -5.62 -6.31
C ASN A 122 10.55 -6.37 -6.40
N ASN A 123 11.68 -5.66 -6.27
CA ASN A 123 13.03 -6.25 -6.33
C ASN A 123 13.25 -7.16 -7.56
N ASN A 124 12.86 -6.69 -8.75
CA ASN A 124 12.88 -7.42 -10.04
C ASN A 124 11.91 -8.62 -10.12
N ASN A 125 11.05 -8.81 -9.13
CA ASN A 125 9.96 -9.77 -9.19
C ASN A 125 8.66 -9.06 -9.55
N GLU A 126 7.90 -9.65 -10.46
CA GLU A 126 6.60 -9.15 -10.85
C GLU A 126 5.54 -9.66 -9.87
N VAL A 127 4.91 -8.75 -9.13
CA VAL A 127 3.87 -9.05 -8.17
C VAL A 127 2.53 -8.60 -8.75
N TYR A 128 1.62 -9.55 -8.98
CA TYR A 128 0.28 -9.23 -9.45
C TYR A 128 -0.60 -8.81 -8.28
N GLN A 129 -1.40 -7.75 -8.48
CA GLN A 129 -2.29 -7.18 -7.49
C GLN A 129 -3.64 -6.80 -8.11
N TYR A 130 -4.64 -6.58 -7.26
CA TYR A 130 -5.98 -6.17 -7.66
C TYR A 130 -6.54 -5.09 -6.72
N CYS A 131 -7.42 -4.24 -7.23
CA CYS A 131 -8.15 -3.27 -6.43
C CYS A 131 -9.23 -3.96 -5.60
N ASN A 132 -9.06 -4.01 -4.28
CA ASN A 132 -10.00 -4.60 -3.35
C ASN A 132 -11.11 -3.61 -2.98
N ILE A 133 -12.27 -4.12 -2.54
CA ILE A 133 -13.44 -3.34 -2.11
C ILE A 133 -13.15 -2.35 -0.96
N ASN A 134 -12.05 -2.54 -0.22
CA ASN A 134 -11.57 -1.59 0.79
C ASN A 134 -10.92 -0.33 0.18
N GLY A 135 -10.81 -0.23 -1.14
CA GLY A 135 -10.20 0.89 -1.85
C GLY A 135 -8.67 0.83 -1.90
N GLN A 136 -8.08 -0.33 -1.65
CA GLN A 136 -6.64 -0.56 -1.66
C GLN A 136 -6.26 -1.70 -2.61
N PHE A 137 -5.01 -1.68 -3.08
CA PHE A 137 -4.46 -2.80 -3.84
C PHE A 137 -3.99 -3.92 -2.91
N ASN A 138 -4.43 -5.14 -3.21
CA ASN A 138 -3.99 -6.36 -2.52
C ASN A 138 -3.31 -7.30 -3.53
N GLU A 139 -2.32 -8.06 -3.08
CA GLU A 139 -1.68 -9.08 -3.91
C GLU A 139 -2.67 -10.19 -4.30
N GLN A 140 -2.54 -10.70 -5.52
CA GLN A 140 -3.30 -11.83 -5.97
C GLN A 140 -2.81 -13.12 -5.32
N LYS A 141 -3.74 -14.01 -5.02
CA LYS A 141 -3.52 -15.27 -4.33
C LYS A 141 -3.23 -16.40 -5.33
N HIS A 142 -2.45 -17.38 -4.88
CA HIS A 142 -2.11 -18.57 -5.66
C HIS A 142 -3.12 -19.72 -5.43
N GLU A 143 -2.90 -20.84 -6.12
CA GLU A 143 -3.73 -22.04 -6.06
C GLU A 143 -4.05 -22.49 -4.61
N ASN A 144 -5.28 -22.97 -4.42
CA ASN A 144 -5.84 -23.45 -3.15
C ASN A 144 -5.99 -22.38 -2.03
N ALA A 145 -5.59 -21.13 -2.28
CA ALA A 145 -5.89 -20.03 -1.38
C ALA A 145 -7.40 -19.73 -1.37
N GLU A 146 -7.90 -19.24 -0.25
CA GLU A 146 -9.30 -18.86 -0.12
C GLU A 146 -9.61 -17.57 -0.89
N CYS A 147 -10.73 -17.58 -1.59
CA CYS A 147 -11.18 -16.46 -2.41
C CYS A 147 -12.70 -16.33 -2.34
N GLN A 148 -13.20 -15.13 -2.61
CA GLN A 148 -14.62 -14.87 -2.81
C GLN A 148 -14.92 -14.39 -4.23
N ASN A 149 -13.92 -13.83 -4.91
CA ASN A 149 -14.02 -13.31 -6.26
C ASN A 149 -12.85 -13.79 -7.13
N ASN A 150 -13.10 -13.88 -8.43
CA ASN A 150 -12.11 -14.31 -9.42
C ASN A 150 -10.84 -13.46 -9.45
N TYR A 151 -10.99 -12.14 -9.34
CA TYR A 151 -9.87 -11.20 -9.40
C TYR A 151 -8.91 -11.32 -8.20
N GLU A 152 -9.31 -12.01 -7.13
CA GLU A 152 -8.41 -12.30 -6.01
C GLU A 152 -7.37 -13.35 -6.37
N CYS A 153 -7.62 -14.18 -7.38
CA CYS A 153 -6.75 -15.27 -7.79
C CYS A 153 -5.85 -14.85 -8.95
N ALA A 154 -4.57 -15.23 -8.92
CA ALA A 154 -3.63 -15.00 -10.01
C ALA A 154 -4.15 -15.60 -11.34
N SER A 155 -4.79 -16.76 -11.27
CA SER A 155 -5.46 -17.45 -12.40
C SER A 155 -6.76 -16.81 -12.88
N ASN A 156 -7.24 -15.76 -12.20
CA ASN A 156 -8.58 -15.19 -12.38
C ASN A 156 -9.74 -16.17 -12.18
N GLN A 157 -9.54 -17.24 -11.41
CA GLN A 157 -10.52 -18.30 -11.25
C GLN A 157 -10.65 -18.67 -9.77
N CYS A 158 -11.75 -18.23 -9.18
CA CYS A 158 -12.21 -18.62 -7.86
C CYS A 158 -13.36 -19.61 -8.02
N SER A 159 -13.18 -20.83 -7.56
CA SER A 159 -14.22 -21.87 -7.62
C SER A 159 -14.35 -22.53 -6.27
N ASN A 160 -15.58 -22.67 -5.79
CA ASN A 160 -15.88 -23.24 -4.47
C ASN A 160 -15.05 -22.60 -3.34
N GLY A 161 -14.84 -21.28 -3.42
CA GLY A 161 -14.08 -20.51 -2.44
C GLY A 161 -12.57 -20.72 -2.49
N LYS A 162 -12.04 -21.37 -3.53
CA LYS A 162 -10.60 -21.64 -3.70
C LYS A 162 -10.09 -21.17 -5.05
N CYS A 163 -8.89 -20.61 -5.06
CA CYS A 163 -8.22 -20.26 -6.31
C CYS A 163 -7.78 -21.53 -7.03
N ILE A 164 -8.12 -21.64 -8.31
CA ILE A 164 -7.78 -22.81 -9.14
C ILE A 164 -7.07 -22.37 -10.41
N ASP A 165 -6.17 -23.21 -10.93
CA ASP A 165 -5.54 -23.01 -12.23
C ASP A 165 -5.90 -24.19 -13.14
N LEU A 166 -6.93 -23.98 -13.98
CA LEU A 166 -7.39 -25.01 -14.90
C LEU A 166 -6.35 -25.36 -15.94
N GLU A 167 -5.53 -24.42 -16.41
CA GLU A 167 -4.53 -24.72 -17.43
C GLU A 167 -3.48 -25.68 -16.88
N LYS A 168 -3.05 -25.46 -15.63
CA LYS A 168 -2.15 -26.37 -14.93
C LYS A 168 -2.80 -27.73 -14.68
N GLN A 169 -4.03 -27.75 -14.16
CA GLN A 169 -4.76 -29.00 -13.92
C GLN A 169 -5.02 -29.79 -15.20
N MET A 170 -5.31 -29.13 -16.32
CA MET A 170 -5.51 -29.77 -17.63
C MET A 170 -4.20 -30.31 -18.21
N LYS A 171 -3.05 -29.64 -18.00
CA LYS A 171 -1.74 -30.16 -18.39
C LYS A 171 -1.37 -31.41 -17.59
N GLU A 172 -1.59 -31.39 -16.28
CA GLU A 172 -1.36 -32.55 -15.40
C GLU A 172 -2.28 -33.72 -15.77
N THR A 173 -3.58 -33.44 -15.99
CA THR A 173 -4.57 -34.45 -16.38
C THR A 173 -4.28 -35.02 -17.76
N LYS A 174 -3.85 -34.19 -18.73
CA LYS A 174 -3.43 -34.67 -20.05
C LYS A 174 -2.22 -35.58 -19.96
N GLY A 175 -1.20 -35.21 -19.19
CA GLY A 175 -0.02 -36.07 -19.01
C GLY A 175 -0.35 -37.42 -18.38
N ALA A 176 -1.29 -37.45 -17.43
CA ALA A 176 -1.80 -38.69 -16.85
C ALA A 176 -2.57 -39.53 -17.88
N ILE A 177 -3.45 -38.91 -18.68
CA ILE A 177 -4.18 -39.58 -19.76
C ILE A 177 -3.22 -40.12 -20.82
N ASP A 178 -2.23 -39.34 -21.25
CA ASP A 178 -1.24 -39.76 -22.24
C ASP A 178 -0.44 -40.98 -21.73
N SER A 179 -0.07 -41.00 -20.45
CA SER A 179 0.60 -42.14 -19.82
C SER A 179 -0.27 -43.39 -19.76
N ILE A 180 -1.56 -43.23 -19.44
CA ILE A 180 -2.55 -44.33 -19.45
C ILE A 180 -2.74 -44.86 -20.88
N MET A 181 -2.80 -43.96 -21.88
CA MET A 181 -2.96 -44.34 -23.28
C MET A 181 -1.73 -45.08 -23.81
N GLU A 182 -0.52 -44.69 -23.43
CA GLU A 182 0.71 -45.43 -23.76
C GLU A 182 0.74 -46.81 -23.12
N TRP A 183 0.34 -46.94 -21.85
CA TRP A 183 0.19 -48.23 -21.18
C TRP A 183 -0.85 -49.13 -21.87
N LEU A 184 -2.01 -48.58 -22.24
CA LEU A 184 -3.06 -49.30 -22.98
C LEU A 184 -2.56 -49.77 -24.35
N LYS A 185 -1.81 -48.96 -25.10
CA LYS A 185 -1.20 -49.38 -26.37
C LYS A 185 -0.22 -50.53 -26.17
N GLY A 186 0.54 -50.53 -25.08
CA GLY A 186 1.47 -51.62 -24.73
C GLY A 186 0.78 -52.93 -24.37
N ILE A 187 -0.41 -52.88 -23.74
CA ILE A 187 -1.19 -54.07 -23.37
C ILE A 187 -2.01 -54.61 -24.53
N PHE A 188 -2.66 -53.71 -25.28
CA PHE A 188 -3.63 -54.09 -26.30
C PHE A 188 -3.07 -54.05 -27.74
N GLY A 189 -1.82 -53.60 -27.94
CA GLY A 189 -1.09 -53.77 -29.19
C GLY A 189 -1.74 -53.11 -30.41
N PHE A 190 -2.29 -51.89 -30.26
CA PHE A 190 -2.79 -51.12 -31.39
C PHE A 190 -1.63 -50.64 -32.27
N LYS A 191 -1.31 -51.40 -33.32
CA LYS A 191 -0.42 -50.94 -34.38
C LYS A 191 -1.18 -49.95 -35.27
N LYS A 192 -0.61 -48.76 -35.47
CA LYS A 192 -0.95 -47.91 -36.61
C LYS A 192 -0.21 -48.43 -37.84
N ASP A 193 -0.87 -48.39 -38.99
CA ASP A 193 -0.19 -48.55 -40.27
C ASP A 193 0.56 -47.26 -40.64
N ASP A 194 1.51 -47.36 -41.58
CA ASP A 194 2.44 -46.27 -41.95
C ASP A 194 1.74 -45.04 -42.61
N ASN A 195 0.40 -45.06 -42.70
CA ASN A 195 -0.43 -43.97 -43.21
C ASN A 195 -1.23 -43.24 -42.12
N GLY A 196 -1.11 -43.63 -40.85
CA GLY A 196 -1.71 -42.91 -39.72
C GLY A 196 -3.21 -43.14 -39.51
N ASN A 197 -3.81 -44.17 -40.12
CA ASN A 197 -5.18 -44.57 -39.83
C ASN A 197 -5.21 -45.71 -38.80
N ASN A 198 -6.24 -45.72 -37.96
CA ASN A 198 -6.51 -46.86 -37.08
C ASN A 198 -7.10 -47.98 -37.94
N ASP A 199 -6.55 -49.20 -37.85
CA ASP A 199 -7.23 -50.41 -38.28
C ASP A 199 -8.40 -50.70 -37.30
N ASP A 200 -9.47 -49.91 -37.40
CA ASP A 200 -10.74 -50.19 -36.73
C ASP A 200 -11.43 -51.35 -37.47
N LYS A 201 -11.00 -52.59 -37.16
CA LYS A 201 -11.88 -53.75 -37.35
C LYS A 201 -12.91 -53.79 -36.21
N SER A 202 -13.90 -52.92 -36.30
CA SER A 202 -15.21 -53.20 -35.72
C SER A 202 -16.24 -53.23 -36.85
N ASP A 203 -16.51 -54.45 -37.35
CA ASP A 203 -17.76 -54.71 -38.03
C ASP A 203 -18.89 -54.50 -37.02
N ASN A 204 -19.57 -53.37 -37.09
CA ASN A 204 -20.91 -53.26 -36.51
C ASN A 204 -21.83 -52.52 -37.48
N LYS A 205 -22.42 -53.30 -38.39
CA LYS A 205 -23.67 -52.92 -39.03
C LYS A 205 -24.74 -52.95 -37.94
N ASP A 206 -25.20 -51.80 -37.50
CA ASP A 206 -26.63 -51.66 -37.25
C ASP A 206 -27.10 -50.23 -37.49
N LYS A 207 -28.10 -50.17 -38.36
CA LYS A 207 -28.85 -49.00 -38.75
C LYS A 207 -29.84 -48.77 -37.61
N ASP A 208 -29.84 -47.58 -37.01
CA ASP A 208 -31.09 -46.93 -36.63
C ASP A 208 -30.83 -45.44 -36.35
N LYS A 209 -31.48 -44.61 -37.17
CA LYS A 209 -31.50 -43.16 -37.05
C LYS A 209 -32.91 -42.76 -36.65
N PRO A 210 -33.12 -42.04 -35.54
CA PRO A 210 -34.25 -41.15 -35.42
C PRO A 210 -33.87 -39.79 -36.01
N LYS A 211 -34.68 -39.35 -36.97
CA LYS A 211 -34.71 -37.98 -37.46
C LYS A 211 -35.52 -37.11 -36.47
N ASP A 212 -35.30 -35.81 -36.58
CA ASP A 212 -36.10 -34.69 -36.03
C ASP A 212 -35.75 -34.35 -34.57
N LEU A 213 -35.40 -33.13 -34.17
CA LEU A 213 -35.98 -31.83 -34.51
C LEU A 213 -34.94 -30.69 -34.46
N GLN A 214 -34.96 -29.78 -35.44
CA GLN A 214 -34.43 -28.42 -35.33
C GLN A 214 -35.46 -27.49 -34.63
N THR A 215 -34.98 -26.30 -34.24
CA THR A 215 -35.68 -25.13 -33.65
C THR A 215 -35.78 -25.22 -32.12
N ILE A 216 -35.11 -24.36 -31.34
CA ILE A 216 -35.52 -22.96 -31.04
C ILE A 216 -34.28 -22.19 -30.55
N TYR A 217 -33.94 -21.07 -31.21
CA TYR A 217 -33.68 -19.75 -30.60
C TYR A 217 -33.57 -18.75 -31.76
N GLY A 218 -34.63 -17.95 -31.91
CA GLY A 218 -34.58 -16.62 -32.51
C GLY A 218 -34.47 -15.59 -31.41
#